data_AF-A0A2M8TKA0-F1
#
_entry.id   AF-A0A2M8TKA0-F1
#
_cell.length_a   1.000
_cell.length_b   1.000
_cell.length_c   1.000
_cell.angle_alpha   90.00
_cell.angle_beta   90.00
_cell.angle_gamma   90.00
#
_symmetry.space_group_name_H-M   'P 1'
#
loop_
_entity.id
_entity.type
_entity.pdbx_description
1 polymer ?
#
loop_
_entity_poly.entity_id
_entity_poly.type
_entity_poly.pdbx_seq_one_letter_code
_entity_poly.pdbx_strand_id
1 'polypeptide(L)'
;MTNIEILTLQAIQSIDCKMRDQHEIDWEQRRYEIAKECLPTVYQTALEIAKKTGVIEKPKDIVAVAVDLADLLIENLKKDKE
;
A
#
# COMPACT_ATOMS: atom_id res chain seq x y z
N MET A 1 -9.20 5.56 44.72
CA MET A 1 -9.37 6.04 43.34
C MET A 1 -10.68 6.81 43.28
N THR A 2 -10.65 8.06 42.85
CA THR A 2 -11.84 8.93 42.77
C THR A 2 -12.59 8.73 41.45
N ASN A 3 -13.88 9.08 41.40
CA ASN A 3 -14.68 8.97 40.17
C ASN A 3 -14.10 9.81 39.02
N ILE A 4 -13.42 10.92 39.34
CA ILE A 4 -12.73 11.76 38.35
C ILE A 4 -11.55 11.00 37.75
N GLU A 5 -10.73 10.33 38.57
CA GLU A 5 -9.58 9.53 38.11
C GLU A 5 -10.01 8.37 37.19
N ILE A 6 -11.15 7.74 37.48
CA ILE A 6 -11.68 6.65 36.66
C ILE A 6 -12.11 7.17 35.28
N LEU A 7 -12.86 8.28 35.26
CA LEU A 7 -13.35 8.88 34.01
C LEU A 7 -12.21 9.44 33.15
N THR A 8 -11.18 10.03 33.78
CA THR A 8 -10.01 10.54 33.05
C THR A 8 -9.21 9.39 32.43
N LEU A 9 -8.99 8.29 33.15
CA LEU A 9 -8.32 7.11 32.61
C LEU A 9 -9.08 6.48 31.43
N GLN A 10 -10.41 6.36 31.54
CA GLN A 10 -11.25 5.85 30.45
C GLN A 10 -11.21 6.77 29.22
N ALA A 11 -11.24 8.09 29.42
CA ALA A 11 -11.13 9.05 28.34
C ALA A 11 -9.77 8.93 27.63
N ILE A 12 -8.68 8.86 28.37
CA ILE A 12 -7.32 8.69 27.84
C ILE A 12 -7.21 7.39 27.04
N GLN A 13 -7.68 6.26 27.58
CA GLN A 13 -7.70 4.98 26.86
C GLN A 13 -8.52 5.05 25.58
N SER A 14 -9.68 5.73 25.59
CA SER A 14 -10.52 5.87 24.41
C SER A 14 -9.87 6.73 23.32
N ILE A 15 -9.10 7.74 23.71
CA ILE A 15 -8.34 8.60 22.80
C ILE A 15 -7.18 7.79 22.21
N ASP A 16 -6.43 7.07 23.04
CA ASP A 16 -5.27 6.28 22.63
C ASP A 16 -5.66 5.18 21.62
N CYS A 17 -6.77 4.47 21.84
CA CYS A 17 -7.32 3.52 20.87
C CYS A 17 -7.68 4.20 19.54
N LYS A 18 -8.39 5.33 19.57
CA LYS A 18 -8.76 6.07 18.33
C LYS A 18 -7.55 6.60 17.58
N MET A 19 -6.52 7.06 18.31
CA MET A 19 -5.28 7.50 17.70
C MET A 19 -4.53 6.33 17.08
N ARG A 20 -4.46 5.17 17.74
CA ARG A 20 -3.85 3.97 17.17
C ARG A 20 -4.54 3.54 15.87
N ASP A 21 -5.88 3.52 15.85
CA ASP A 21 -6.65 3.11 14.68
C ASP A 21 -6.51 4.11 13.50
N GLN A 22 -6.31 5.41 13.78
CA GLN A 22 -6.00 6.42 12.76
C GLN A 22 -4.60 6.30 12.15
N HIS A 23 -3.67 5.64 12.83
CA HIS A 23 -2.29 5.46 12.36
C HIS A 23 -2.06 4.08 11.71
N GLU A 24 -3.09 3.24 11.63
CA GLU A 24 -2.98 1.96 10.96
C GLU A 24 -3.01 2.18 9.44
N ILE A 25 -1.91 1.86 8.77
CA ILE A 25 -1.80 2.01 7.32
C ILE A 25 -2.69 0.95 6.67
N ASP A 26 -3.65 1.38 5.88
CA ASP A 26 -4.38 0.50 4.97
C ASP A 26 -3.44 0.06 3.83
N TRP A 27 -2.82 -1.11 4.04
CA TRP A 27 -1.87 -1.68 3.11
C TRP A 27 -2.50 -2.11 1.78
N GLU A 28 -3.79 -2.43 1.77
CA GLU A 28 -4.50 -2.80 0.54
C GLU A 28 -4.71 -1.57 -0.34
N GLN A 29 -5.20 -0.49 0.26
CA GLN A 29 -5.32 0.80 -0.41
C GLN A 29 -3.96 1.29 -0.90
N ARG A 30 -2.91 1.16 -0.07
CA ARG A 30 -1.56 1.57 -0.45
C ARG A 30 -1.01 0.74 -1.62
N ARG A 31 -1.28 -0.57 -1.65
CA ARG A 31 -0.89 -1.44 -2.77
C ARG A 31 -1.54 -1.00 -4.07
N TYR A 32 -2.85 -0.73 -4.03
CA TYR A 32 -3.59 -0.26 -5.20
C TYR A 32 -3.02 1.05 -5.74
N GLU A 33 -2.71 2.01 -4.86
CA GLU A 33 -2.11 3.29 -5.26
C GLU A 33 -0.75 3.11 -5.94
N ILE A 34 0.15 2.32 -5.34
CA ILE A 34 1.47 2.05 -5.91
C ILE A 34 1.33 1.37 -7.28
N ALA A 35 0.50 0.32 -7.37
CA ALA A 35 0.29 -0.39 -8.64
C ALA A 35 -0.28 0.54 -9.72
N LYS A 36 -1.23 1.41 -9.37
CA LYS A 36 -1.80 2.42 -10.27
C LYS A 36 -0.73 3.42 -10.75
N GLU A 37 0.19 3.84 -9.89
CA GLU A 37 1.30 4.73 -10.25
C GLU A 37 2.35 4.04 -11.14
N CYS A 38 2.61 2.75 -10.92
CA CYS A 38 3.55 1.98 -11.74
C CYS A 38 3.00 1.61 -13.12
N LEU A 39 1.68 1.39 -13.23
CA LEU A 39 1.04 0.84 -14.43
C LEU A 39 1.36 1.60 -15.74
N PRO A 40 1.35 2.95 -15.81
CA PRO A 40 1.70 3.68 -17.02
C PRO A 40 3.13 3.40 -17.48
N THR A 41 4.08 3.33 -16.55
CA THR A 41 5.49 3.07 -16.85
C THR A 41 5.68 1.64 -17.35
N VAL A 42 5.08 0.65 -16.67
CA VAL A 42 5.14 -0.76 -17.08
C VAL A 42 4.52 -0.94 -18.46
N TYR A 43 3.38 -0.32 -18.73
CA TYR A 43 2.72 -0.36 -20.04
C TYR A 43 3.58 0.29 -21.13
N GLN A 44 4.19 1.44 -20.87
CA GLN A 44 5.08 2.10 -21.82
C GLN A 44 6.30 1.21 -22.15
N THR A 45 6.89 0.57 -21.15
CA THR A 45 8.00 -0.38 -21.36
C THR A 45 7.57 -1.56 -22.21
N ALA A 46 6.39 -2.14 -21.95
CA ALA A 46 5.84 -3.23 -22.74
C ALA A 46 5.63 -2.82 -24.22
N LEU A 47 5.15 -1.60 -24.47
CA LEU A 47 5.01 -1.08 -25.84
C LEU A 47 6.36 -0.92 -26.55
N GLU A 48 7.39 -0.43 -25.86
CA GLU A 48 8.73 -0.30 -26.44
C GLU A 48 9.36 -1.66 -26.77
N ILE A 49 9.11 -2.69 -25.95
CA ILE A 49 9.52 -4.06 -26.24
C ILE A 49 8.76 -4.61 -27.45
N ALA A 50 7.44 -4.38 -27.51
CA ALA A 50 6.61 -4.82 -28.62
C ALA A 50 7.06 -4.20 -29.96
N LYS A 51 7.44 -2.92 -29.97
CA LYS A 51 7.99 -2.26 -31.17
C LYS A 51 9.27 -2.91 -31.68
N LYS A 52 10.12 -3.43 -30.78
CA LYS A 52 11.42 -4.03 -31.13
C LYS A 52 11.33 -5.50 -31.51
N THR A 53 10.44 -6.23 -30.86
CA THR A 53 10.34 -7.70 -30.96
C THR A 53 9.16 -8.18 -31.80
N GLY A 54 8.17 -7.30 -32.04
CA GLY A 54 6.89 -7.66 -32.65
C GLY A 54 5.95 -8.42 -31.71
N VAL A 55 6.35 -8.70 -30.46
CA VAL A 55 5.55 -9.46 -29.49
C VAL A 55 4.72 -8.50 -28.67
N ILE A 56 3.39 -8.68 -28.70
CA ILE A 56 2.46 -7.89 -27.92
C ILE A 56 2.12 -8.66 -26.64
N GLU A 57 2.55 -8.13 -25.50
CA GLU A 57 2.19 -8.65 -24.19
C GLU A 57 0.68 -8.49 -23.92
N LYS A 58 0.09 -9.45 -23.22
CA LYS A 58 -1.33 -9.36 -22.88
C LYS A 58 -1.52 -8.32 -21.77
N PRO A 59 -2.61 -7.54 -21.77
CA PRO A 59 -2.88 -6.56 -20.72
C PRO A 59 -2.86 -7.16 -19.30
N LYS A 60 -3.29 -8.42 -19.14
CA LYS A 60 -3.27 -9.12 -17.85
C LYS A 60 -1.85 -9.25 -17.29
N ASP A 61 -0.87 -9.55 -18.14
CA ASP A 61 0.50 -9.77 -17.74
C ASP A 61 1.18 -8.44 -17.36
N ILE A 62 0.86 -7.37 -18.10
CA ILE A 62 1.29 -6.00 -17.77
C ILE A 62 0.74 -5.53 -16.42
N VAL A 63 -0.55 -5.78 -16.17
CA VAL A 63 -1.18 -5.43 -14.88
C VAL A 63 -0.57 -6.23 -13.73
N ALA A 64 -0.29 -7.53 -13.93
CA ALA A 64 0.35 -8.36 -12.92
C ALA A 64 1.71 -7.79 -12.49
N VAL A 65 2.55 -7.37 -13.44
CA VAL A 65 3.85 -6.75 -13.13
C VAL A 65 3.70 -5.51 -12.25
N ALA A 66 2.70 -4.66 -12.48
CA ALA A 66 2.48 -3.47 -11.66
C ALA A 66 2.08 -3.83 -10.21
N VAL A 67 1.31 -4.89 -10.03
CA VAL A 67 0.95 -5.40 -8.70
C VAL A 67 2.15 -6.03 -8.00
N ASP A 68 2.94 -6.84 -8.70
CA ASP A 68 4.16 -7.46 -8.15
C ASP A 68 5.16 -6.40 -7.67
N LEU A 69 5.33 -5.30 -8.43
CA LEU A 69 6.16 -4.17 -8.01
C LEU A 69 5.62 -3.50 -6.74
N ALA A 70 4.30 -3.38 -6.61
CA ALA A 70 3.67 -2.81 -5.42
C ALA A 70 3.84 -3.70 -4.19
N ASP A 71 3.67 -5.01 -4.34
CA ASP A 71 3.89 -5.98 -3.25
C ASP A 71 5.35 -5.96 -2.79
N LEU A 72 6.31 -5.97 -3.72
CA LEU A 72 7.74 -5.90 -3.39
C LEU A 72 8.10 -4.60 -2.64
N LEU A 73 7.52 -3.48 -3.04
CA LEU A 73 7.75 -2.20 -2.37
C LEU A 73 7.18 -2.22 -0.94
N ILE A 74 5.96 -2.74 -0.77
CA ILE A 74 5.33 -2.89 0.55
C ILE A 74 6.12 -3.82 1.45
N GLU A 75 6.60 -4.96 0.94
CA GLU A 75 7.45 -5.87 1.70
C GLU A 75 8.70 -5.17 2.22
N ASN A 76 9.35 -4.34 1.40
CA ASN A 76 10.51 -3.56 1.84
C ASN A 76 10.13 -2.49 2.87
N LEU A 77 9.03 -1.76 2.68
CA LEU A 77 8.57 -0.72 3.61
C LEU A 77 8.10 -1.29 4.96
N LYS A 78 7.64 -2.54 5.00
CA LYS A 78 7.27 -3.22 6.23
C LYS A 78 8.49 -3.68 7.03
N LYS A 79 9.60 -4.06 6.36
CA LYS A 79 10.86 -4.44 7.02
C LYS A 79 11.49 -3.28 7.80
N ASP A 80 11.29 -2.05 7.34
CA ASP A 80 11.78 -0.84 8.05
C ASP A 80 10.99 -0.52 9.35
N LYS A 81 9.93 -1.30 9.66
CA LYS A 81 9.11 -1.14 10.87
C LYS A 81 9.37 -2.18 11.97
N GLU A 82 10.23 -3.17 11.74
CA GLU A 82 10.71 -4.14 12.75
C GLU A 82 12.10 -3.76 13.27
#